data_AF-A0A3D8SPZ0-F1
#
_entry.id   AF-A0A3D8SPZ0-F1
#
_cell.length_a   1.000
_cell.length_b   1.000
_cell.length_c   1.000
_cell.angle_alpha   90.00
_cell.angle_beta   90.00
_cell.angle_gamma   90.00
#
_symmetry.space_group_name_H-M   'P 1'
#
loop_
_entity.id
_entity.type
_entity.pdbx_description
1 polymer ?
#
loop_
_entity_poly.entity_id
_entity_poly.type
_entity_poly.pdbx_seq_one_letter_code
_entity_poly.pdbx_strand_id
1 'polypeptide(L)'
;MNASAKPNKPPVESELPLKYIVYCGRERTKLEFTDHLPSSCYTVEGPGIFKPVNEEFAHFITQVINRHWDEVFHAAEWRCYICNQPATGLVHSPRALSTAGVRLCPVVEDEVAPICKTSSSCHAKAKESLRTGIGIGAPPPVEMGRRRCETCGKDVGLRLCGRCEKSSYCSRGCQILHWAIHKKECKEVPKVKTAETETENSV
;
A
#
# COMPACT_ATOMS: atom_id res chain seq x y z
N MET A 1 7.50 -51.31 -9.54
CA MET A 1 8.65 -50.44 -9.20
C MET A 1 8.54 -49.20 -10.07
N ASN A 2 7.94 -48.12 -9.57
CA ASN A 2 7.73 -46.90 -10.37
C ASN A 2 8.98 -46.02 -10.27
N ALA A 3 9.68 -45.87 -11.40
CA ALA A 3 10.77 -44.92 -11.54
C ALA A 3 10.17 -43.52 -11.71
N SER A 4 10.25 -42.68 -10.67
CA SER A 4 9.95 -41.26 -10.79
C SER A 4 10.93 -40.62 -11.77
N ALA A 5 10.43 -40.21 -12.94
CA ALA A 5 11.20 -39.45 -13.92
C ALA A 5 11.67 -38.13 -13.27
N LYS A 6 12.98 -37.91 -13.23
CA LYS A 6 13.54 -36.65 -12.77
C LYS A 6 13.25 -35.57 -13.82
N PRO A 7 12.86 -34.34 -13.42
CA PRO A 7 12.60 -33.26 -14.37
C PRO A 7 13.87 -32.96 -15.18
N ASN A 8 13.73 -32.87 -16.51
CA ASN A 8 14.83 -32.54 -17.41
C ASN A 8 15.18 -31.05 -17.27
N LYS A 9 16.45 -30.76 -16.99
CA LYS A 9 16.96 -29.39 -16.97
C LYS A 9 17.03 -28.86 -18.43
N PRO A 10 16.54 -27.65 -18.72
CA PRO A 10 16.67 -27.07 -20.05
C PRO A 10 18.16 -26.87 -20.43
N PRO A 11 18.50 -26.85 -21.74
CA PRO A 11 19.86 -26.65 -22.20
C PRO A 11 20.44 -25.32 -21.69
N VAL A 12 21.76 -25.33 -21.46
CA VAL A 12 22.56 -24.42 -20.61
C VAL A 12 22.45 -22.93 -20.99
N GLU A 13 21.94 -22.57 -22.17
CA GLU A 13 21.94 -21.19 -22.72
C GLU A 13 20.55 -20.56 -22.99
N SER A 14 19.46 -21.19 -22.57
CA SER A 14 18.11 -20.66 -22.88
C SER A 14 17.58 -19.70 -21.79
N GLU A 15 17.87 -18.41 -21.93
CA GLU A 15 17.16 -17.37 -21.18
C GLU A 15 15.74 -17.15 -21.73
N LEU A 16 14.79 -16.82 -20.85
CA LEU A 16 13.41 -16.50 -21.23
C LEU A 16 13.10 -15.04 -20.95
N PRO A 17 12.34 -14.33 -21.81
CA PRO A 17 11.86 -13.00 -21.48
C PRO A 17 10.92 -13.08 -20.28
N LEU A 18 11.21 -12.32 -19.22
CA LEU A 18 10.37 -12.14 -18.04
C LEU A 18 9.67 -10.80 -18.14
N LYS A 19 8.34 -10.80 -17.97
CA LYS A 19 7.58 -9.56 -17.77
C LYS A 19 7.48 -9.25 -16.29
N TYR A 20 8.01 -8.09 -15.87
CA TYR A 20 7.93 -7.60 -14.50
C TYR A 20 6.95 -6.43 -14.43
N ILE A 21 5.85 -6.61 -13.70
CA ILE A 21 4.77 -5.62 -13.58
C ILE A 21 4.72 -5.15 -12.13
N VAL A 22 4.90 -3.85 -11.93
CA VAL A 22 4.83 -3.23 -10.60
C VAL A 22 3.53 -2.45 -10.47
N TYR A 23 2.81 -2.67 -9.37
CA TYR A 23 1.70 -1.84 -8.94
C TYR A 23 2.12 -1.08 -7.68
N CYS A 24 2.43 0.21 -7.81
CA CYS A 24 3.01 1.00 -6.73
C CYS A 24 2.03 2.03 -6.16
N GLY A 25 1.98 2.12 -4.82
CA GLY A 25 1.24 3.16 -4.09
C GLY A 25 -0.29 3.05 -4.24
N ARG A 26 -1.05 3.82 -3.43
CA ARG A 26 -2.52 3.66 -3.26
C ARG A 26 -3.36 3.70 -4.55
N GLU A 27 -2.85 4.38 -5.58
CA GLU A 27 -3.53 4.49 -6.88
C GLU A 27 -3.19 3.31 -7.80
N ARG A 28 -2.36 2.39 -7.33
CA ARG A 28 -1.84 1.23 -8.08
C ARG A 28 -1.23 1.66 -9.41
N THR A 29 -0.39 2.68 -9.39
CA THR A 29 0.31 3.15 -10.58
C THR A 29 1.08 1.98 -11.17
N LYS A 30 0.72 1.63 -12.40
CA LYS A 30 1.26 0.47 -13.10
C LYS A 30 2.53 0.85 -13.84
N LEU A 31 3.60 0.10 -13.59
CA LEU A 31 4.87 0.18 -14.32
C LEU A 31 5.17 -1.20 -14.90
N GLU A 32 5.63 -1.24 -16.14
CA GLU A 32 5.95 -2.50 -16.83
C GLU A 32 7.40 -2.49 -17.29
N PHE A 33 8.12 -3.56 -16.96
CA PHE A 33 9.51 -3.77 -17.31
C PHE A 33 9.68 -5.14 -17.98
N THR A 34 10.77 -5.28 -18.71
CA THR A 34 11.17 -6.54 -19.34
C THR A 34 12.55 -6.94 -18.84
N ASP A 35 12.67 -8.20 -18.48
CA ASP A 35 13.88 -8.82 -17.97
C ASP A 35 14.17 -10.15 -18.67
N HIS A 36 15.29 -10.79 -18.33
CA HIS A 36 15.69 -12.07 -18.89
C HIS A 36 15.93 -13.07 -17.76
N LEU A 37 15.05 -14.07 -17.67
CA LEU A 37 15.09 -15.12 -16.67
C LEU A 37 16.12 -16.18 -17.05
N PRO A 38 17.17 -16.40 -16.24
CA PRO A 38 18.19 -17.40 -16.52
C PRO A 38 17.63 -18.82 -16.46
N SER A 39 18.19 -19.71 -17.29
CA SER A 39 17.89 -21.16 -17.30
C SER A 39 18.09 -21.87 -15.95
N SER A 40 18.91 -21.30 -15.06
CA SER A 40 19.13 -21.79 -13.70
C SER A 40 17.94 -21.57 -12.76
N CYS A 41 17.05 -20.62 -13.07
CA CYS A 41 15.95 -20.24 -12.20
C CYS A 41 14.68 -21.08 -12.41
N TYR A 42 14.71 -22.07 -13.32
CA TYR A 42 13.54 -22.85 -13.66
C TYR A 42 13.81 -24.25 -14.19
N THR A 43 12.77 -25.08 -14.17
CA THR A 43 12.70 -26.37 -14.86
C THR A 43 11.51 -26.40 -15.82
N VAL A 44 11.59 -27.30 -16.80
CA VAL A 44 10.53 -27.53 -17.79
C VAL A 44 9.93 -28.90 -17.51
N GLU A 45 8.69 -28.94 -17.01
CA GLU A 45 7.98 -30.18 -16.68
C GLU A 45 7.08 -30.68 -17.84
N GLY A 46 7.09 -30.00 -18.98
CA GLY A 46 6.35 -30.34 -20.20
C GLY A 46 6.38 -29.19 -21.22
N PRO A 47 5.76 -29.35 -22.41
CA PRO A 47 5.73 -28.30 -23.43
C PRO A 47 5.10 -27.01 -22.89
N GLY A 48 5.91 -25.98 -22.67
CA GLY A 48 5.45 -24.69 -22.14
C GLY A 48 5.04 -24.69 -20.66
N ILE A 49 5.32 -25.76 -19.91
CA ILE A 49 5.07 -25.82 -18.46
C ILE A 49 6.37 -25.47 -17.73
N PHE A 50 6.42 -24.23 -17.28
CA PHE A 50 7.50 -23.68 -16.48
C PHE A 50 7.26 -23.93 -15.00
N LYS A 51 8.31 -24.31 -14.27
CA LYS A 51 8.29 -24.35 -12.81
C LYS A 51 9.49 -23.60 -12.25
N PRO A 52 9.27 -22.59 -11.38
CA PRO A 52 10.37 -21.86 -10.77
C PRO A 52 11.14 -22.78 -9.81
N VAL A 53 12.47 -22.65 -9.81
CA VAL A 53 13.32 -23.23 -8.76
C VAL A 53 13.35 -22.21 -7.63
N ASN A 54 12.70 -22.52 -6.51
CA ASN A 54 12.29 -21.53 -5.51
C ASN A 54 13.43 -20.60 -5.03
N GLU A 55 14.63 -21.12 -4.75
CA GLU A 55 15.74 -20.32 -4.20
C GLU A 55 16.41 -19.43 -5.26
N GLU A 56 16.84 -20.00 -6.38
CA GLU A 56 17.46 -19.26 -7.48
C GLU A 56 16.49 -18.25 -8.08
N PHE A 57 15.22 -18.62 -8.24
CA PHE A 57 14.18 -17.74 -8.72
C PHE A 57 13.95 -16.58 -7.74
N ALA A 58 13.82 -16.84 -6.43
CA ALA A 58 13.65 -15.77 -5.44
C ALA A 58 14.84 -14.80 -5.40
N HIS A 59 16.06 -15.34 -5.52
CA HIS A 59 17.27 -14.52 -5.63
C HIS A 59 17.22 -13.64 -6.89
N PHE A 60 16.89 -14.23 -8.04
CA PHE A 60 16.78 -13.51 -9.30
C PHE A 60 15.73 -12.40 -9.24
N ILE A 61 14.54 -12.66 -8.68
CA ILE A 61 13.51 -11.62 -8.49
C ILE A 61 14.01 -10.47 -7.61
N THR A 62 14.81 -10.76 -6.58
CA THR A 62 15.45 -9.70 -5.78
C THR A 62 16.39 -8.83 -6.62
N GLN A 63 17.13 -9.41 -7.56
CA GLN A 63 17.97 -8.67 -8.49
C GLN A 63 17.15 -7.82 -9.47
N VAL A 64 16.03 -8.33 -9.98
CA VAL A 64 15.09 -7.59 -10.84
C VAL A 64 14.55 -6.36 -10.08
N ILE A 65 14.08 -6.56 -8.85
CA ILE A 65 13.60 -5.47 -7.97
C ILE A 65 14.66 -4.39 -7.80
N ASN A 66 15.91 -4.79 -7.48
CA ASN A 66 16.98 -3.84 -7.25
C ASN A 66 17.35 -3.04 -8.50
N ARG A 67 17.32 -3.67 -9.68
CA ARG A 67 17.64 -3.00 -10.96
C ARG A 67 16.63 -1.93 -11.33
N HIS A 68 15.35 -2.18 -11.07
CA HIS A 68 14.27 -1.22 -11.38
C HIS A 68 13.90 -0.32 -10.20
N TRP A 69 14.59 -0.42 -9.06
CA TRP A 69 14.22 0.28 -7.83
C TRP A 69 14.18 1.81 -8.04
N ASP A 70 15.21 2.39 -8.65
CA ASP A 70 15.29 3.84 -8.88
C ASP A 70 14.20 4.32 -9.83
N GLU A 71 13.93 3.57 -10.91
CA GLU A 71 12.86 3.90 -11.86
C GLU A 71 11.49 3.88 -11.18
N VAL A 72 11.21 2.84 -10.39
CA VAL A 72 9.96 2.72 -9.64
C VAL A 72 9.85 3.83 -8.59
N PHE A 73 10.92 4.11 -7.84
CA PHE A 73 10.90 5.09 -6.77
C PHE A 73 10.77 6.54 -7.28
N HIS A 74 11.30 6.87 -8.45
CA HIS A 74 11.22 8.21 -9.01
C HIS A 74 10.06 8.40 -10.02
N ALA A 75 9.29 7.35 -10.32
CA ALA A 75 8.13 7.45 -11.21
C ALA A 75 7.03 8.40 -10.69
N ALA A 76 7.00 8.70 -9.39
CA ALA A 76 6.08 9.67 -8.79
C ALA A 76 6.60 10.21 -7.46
N GLU A 77 5.98 11.28 -6.96
CA GLU A 77 6.20 11.78 -5.59
C GLU A 77 5.49 10.89 -4.56
N TRP A 78 6.08 9.74 -4.26
CA TRP A 78 5.45 8.75 -3.41
C TRP A 78 5.22 9.22 -1.98
N ARG A 79 4.07 8.82 -1.43
CA ARG A 79 3.74 8.96 -0.01
C ARG A 79 3.67 7.60 0.66
N CYS A 80 4.16 7.54 1.89
CA CYS A 80 4.11 6.37 2.74
C CYS A 80 2.68 5.85 2.83
N TYR A 81 2.49 4.58 2.48
CA TYR A 81 1.20 3.91 2.46
C TYR A 81 0.48 3.98 3.82
N ILE A 82 1.26 3.98 4.90
CA ILE A 82 0.76 3.94 6.29
C ILE A 82 0.53 5.33 6.88
N CYS A 83 1.53 6.23 6.81
CA CYS A 83 1.49 7.53 7.52
C CYS A 83 1.37 8.76 6.61
N ASN A 84 1.36 8.57 5.29
CA ASN A 84 1.23 9.61 4.26
C ASN A 84 2.37 10.66 4.18
N GLN A 85 3.46 10.47 4.93
CA GLN A 85 4.68 11.26 4.79
C GLN A 85 5.41 10.94 3.48
N PRO A 86 6.31 11.81 2.98
CA PRO A 86 7.13 11.50 1.82
C PRO A 86 7.83 10.14 1.98
N ALA A 87 7.70 9.28 0.97
CA ALA A 87 8.35 7.98 0.99
C ALA A 87 9.85 8.15 0.80
N THR A 88 10.62 7.27 1.42
CA THR A 88 12.08 7.18 1.29
C THR A 88 12.54 5.74 1.10
N GLY A 89 11.59 4.85 0.81
CA GLY A 89 11.78 3.43 0.62
C GLY A 89 10.54 2.78 0.02
N LEU A 90 10.71 1.55 -0.47
CA LEU A 90 9.67 0.72 -1.06
C LEU A 90 9.66 -0.64 -0.35
N VAL A 91 8.46 -1.17 -0.11
CA VAL A 91 8.26 -2.56 0.33
C VAL A 91 7.66 -3.33 -0.83
N HIS A 92 8.34 -4.38 -1.25
CA HIS A 92 7.95 -5.23 -2.38
C HIS A 92 7.27 -6.51 -1.89
N SER A 93 6.33 -7.02 -2.69
CA SER A 93 5.63 -8.29 -2.46
C SER A 93 5.40 -8.99 -3.80
N PRO A 94 6.46 -9.49 -4.45
CA PRO A 94 6.37 -10.11 -5.76
C PRO A 94 5.62 -11.44 -5.71
N ARG A 95 4.79 -11.68 -6.73
CA ARG A 95 4.05 -12.90 -6.98
C ARG A 95 4.35 -13.36 -8.41
N ALA A 96 4.94 -14.54 -8.53
CA ALA A 96 5.07 -15.17 -9.85
C ALA A 96 3.71 -15.75 -10.25
N LEU A 97 3.22 -15.34 -11.41
CA LEU A 97 2.04 -15.94 -12.00
C LEU A 97 2.46 -17.18 -12.78
N SER A 98 1.92 -18.33 -12.38
CA SER A 98 2.06 -19.55 -13.17
C SER A 98 1.18 -19.43 -14.40
N THR A 99 1.78 -19.20 -15.56
CA THR A 99 1.07 -19.26 -16.84
C THR A 99 0.90 -20.72 -17.23
N ALA A 100 -0.23 -21.32 -16.85
CA ALA A 100 -0.60 -22.64 -17.34
C ALA A 100 -0.72 -22.61 -18.89
N GLY A 101 0.29 -23.13 -19.58
CA GLY A 101 0.13 -23.78 -20.88
C GLY A 101 0.11 -22.95 -22.16
N VAL A 102 0.37 -21.62 -22.19
CA VAL A 102 0.27 -20.90 -23.49
C VAL A 102 1.42 -19.94 -23.84
N ARG A 103 2.33 -19.54 -22.94
CA ARG A 103 3.51 -18.72 -23.34
C ARG A 103 4.73 -18.98 -22.46
N LEU A 104 5.91 -19.01 -23.09
CA LEU A 104 7.24 -19.07 -22.45
C LEU A 104 7.65 -17.77 -21.73
N CYS A 105 6.73 -16.81 -21.57
CA CYS A 105 7.01 -15.52 -20.96
C CYS A 105 6.45 -15.52 -19.53
N PRO A 106 7.26 -15.87 -18.52
CA PRO A 106 6.85 -15.75 -17.13
C PRO A 106 6.47 -14.30 -16.82
N VAL A 107 5.49 -14.13 -15.93
CA VAL A 107 5.05 -12.82 -15.45
C VAL A 107 5.20 -12.78 -13.94
N VAL A 108 5.85 -11.72 -13.45
CA VAL A 108 5.94 -11.40 -12.02
C VAL A 108 5.17 -10.13 -11.79
N GLU A 109 4.14 -10.20 -10.95
CA GLU A 109 3.41 -9.04 -10.48
C GLU A 109 3.91 -8.68 -9.09
N ASP A 110 4.27 -7.41 -8.88
CA ASP A 110 4.81 -6.93 -7.62
C ASP A 110 3.96 -5.79 -7.07
N GLU A 111 3.37 -6.05 -5.91
CA GLU A 111 2.61 -5.08 -5.14
C GLU A 111 3.59 -4.30 -4.27
N VAL A 112 3.76 -3.01 -4.58
CA VAL A 112 4.78 -2.17 -3.97
C VAL A 112 4.16 -1.07 -3.12
N ALA A 113 4.47 -1.08 -1.83
CA ALA A 113 4.06 -0.04 -0.89
C ALA A 113 5.21 0.93 -0.61
N PRO A 114 5.09 2.22 -0.99
CA PRO A 114 6.04 3.22 -0.54
C PRO A 114 5.94 3.41 0.97
N ILE A 115 7.09 3.60 1.63
CA ILE A 115 7.17 3.77 3.08
C ILE A 115 8.11 4.91 3.46
N CYS A 116 7.85 5.52 4.62
CA CYS A 116 8.77 6.47 5.23
C CYS A 116 9.83 5.74 6.08
N LYS A 117 11.00 6.36 6.26
CA LYS A 117 12.03 5.92 7.23
C LYS A 117 11.75 6.35 8.68
N THR A 118 10.77 7.22 8.91
CA THR A 118 10.53 7.85 10.22
C THR A 118 9.98 6.92 11.30
N SER A 119 9.45 5.74 10.96
CA SER A 119 9.10 4.73 11.97
C SER A 119 9.29 3.30 11.43
N SER A 120 9.95 2.46 12.22
CA SER A 120 10.11 1.02 11.94
C SER A 120 8.75 0.30 11.81
N SER A 121 7.69 0.86 12.39
CA SER A 121 6.35 0.29 12.35
C SER A 121 5.67 0.40 10.98
N CYS A 122 5.98 1.41 10.15
CA CYS A 122 5.38 1.53 8.81
C CYS A 122 5.80 0.38 7.89
N HIS A 123 7.07 -0.02 7.96
CA HIS A 123 7.58 -1.14 7.18
C HIS A 123 6.90 -2.47 7.56
N ALA A 124 6.75 -2.75 8.86
CA ALA A 124 6.06 -3.96 9.32
C ALA A 124 4.57 -3.97 8.91
N LYS A 125 3.86 -2.85 9.09
CA LYS A 125 2.46 -2.70 8.69
C LYS A 125 2.27 -2.84 7.18
N ALA A 126 3.15 -2.23 6.39
CA ALA A 126 3.11 -2.35 4.94
C ALA A 126 3.26 -3.82 4.50
N LYS A 127 4.25 -4.55 5.03
CA LYS A 127 4.41 -5.99 4.74
C LYS A 127 3.16 -6.80 5.07
N GLU A 128 2.52 -6.53 6.20
CA GLU A 128 1.29 -7.23 6.59
C GLU A 128 0.11 -6.91 5.67
N SER A 129 -0.06 -5.64 5.30
CA SER A 129 -1.10 -5.22 4.34
C SER A 129 -0.93 -5.89 2.98
N LEU A 130 0.31 -6.02 2.49
CA LEU A 130 0.59 -6.70 1.21
C LEU A 130 0.30 -8.21 1.26
N ARG A 131 0.62 -8.85 2.40
CA ARG A 131 0.39 -10.30 2.59
C ARG A 131 -1.08 -10.68 2.65
N THR A 132 -1.90 -9.88 3.31
CA THR A 132 -3.33 -10.16 3.57
C THR A 132 -4.23 -9.89 2.37
N GLY A 133 -3.71 -9.33 1.27
CA GLY A 133 -4.51 -9.03 0.08
C GLY A 133 -5.55 -7.94 0.31
N ILE A 134 -5.48 -7.21 1.43
CA ILE A 134 -6.13 -5.90 1.60
C ILE A 134 -5.31 -4.94 0.73
N GLY A 135 -5.53 -5.09 -0.58
CA GLY A 135 -4.62 -4.63 -1.60
C GLY A 135 -4.35 -3.14 -1.52
N ILE A 136 -3.30 -2.74 -2.21
CA ILE A 136 -2.89 -1.36 -2.50
C ILE A 136 -4.00 -0.56 -3.25
N GLY A 137 -5.26 -1.00 -3.26
CA GLY A 137 -6.44 -0.30 -3.78
C GLY A 137 -7.64 -0.29 -2.82
N ALA A 138 -7.55 -0.92 -1.64
CA ALA A 138 -8.42 -0.54 -0.54
C ALA A 138 -7.76 0.68 0.11
N PRO A 139 -8.45 1.81 0.30
CA PRO A 139 -7.98 2.73 1.33
C PRO A 139 -7.73 1.88 2.58
N PRO A 140 -6.72 2.16 3.42
CA PRO A 140 -6.76 1.63 4.78
C PRO A 140 -8.18 1.86 5.29
N PRO A 141 -8.73 1.05 6.22
CA PRO A 141 -9.83 1.54 7.03
C PRO A 141 -9.35 2.90 7.51
N VAL A 142 -9.83 3.97 6.87
CA VAL A 142 -9.64 5.32 7.32
C VAL A 142 -10.38 5.20 8.62
N GLU A 143 -9.61 5.14 9.71
CA GLU A 143 -10.11 5.37 11.05
C GLU A 143 -10.79 6.74 10.98
N MET A 144 -12.04 6.71 10.53
CA MET A 144 -12.93 7.84 10.51
C MET A 144 -13.15 8.14 11.97
N GLY A 145 -12.55 9.24 12.43
CA GLY A 145 -13.08 9.91 13.60
C GLY A 145 -12.22 9.95 14.85
N ARG A 146 -10.89 9.90 14.78
CA ARG A 146 -10.12 10.63 15.80
C ARG A 146 -9.97 12.08 15.36
N ARG A 147 -10.98 12.88 15.68
CA ARG A 147 -10.80 14.34 15.74
C ARG A 147 -9.59 14.61 16.64
N ARG A 148 -8.82 15.65 16.34
CA ARG A 148 -7.65 16.05 17.11
C ARG A 148 -7.72 17.55 17.37
N CYS A 149 -7.12 17.97 18.47
CA CYS A 149 -6.97 19.38 18.78
C CYS A 149 -6.17 20.06 17.66
N GLU A 150 -6.77 21.04 16.98
CA GLU A 150 -6.10 21.78 15.89
C GLU A 150 -4.85 22.53 16.36
N THR A 151 -4.68 22.73 17.67
CA THR A 151 -3.54 23.44 18.25
C THR A 151 -2.41 22.51 18.69
N CYS A 152 -2.74 21.41 19.38
CA CYS A 152 -1.74 20.59 20.08
C CYS A 152 -1.78 19.11 19.70
N GLY A 153 -2.69 18.71 18.81
CA GLY A 153 -2.75 17.35 18.27
C GLY A 153 -3.32 16.27 19.20
N LYS A 154 -3.64 16.58 20.46
CA LYS A 154 -4.31 15.64 21.39
C LYS A 154 -5.62 15.14 20.81
N ASP A 155 -5.94 13.87 21.01
CA ASP A 155 -7.15 13.21 20.51
C ASP A 155 -8.20 12.96 21.62
N VAL A 156 -7.95 13.44 22.84
CA VAL A 156 -8.84 13.29 24.01
C VAL A 156 -9.41 14.62 24.49
N GLY A 157 -10.63 14.59 25.05
CA GLY A 157 -11.27 15.76 25.67
C GLY A 157 -11.63 16.88 24.69
N LEU A 158 -11.97 16.53 23.45
CA LEU A 158 -12.19 17.50 22.38
C LEU A 158 -13.57 18.13 22.42
N ARG A 159 -13.59 19.44 22.22
CA ARG A 159 -14.81 20.25 22.06
C ARG A 159 -14.80 20.87 20.67
N LEU A 160 -15.94 20.86 20.00
CA LEU A 160 -16.11 21.53 18.73
C LEU A 160 -16.20 23.04 18.94
N CYS A 161 -15.80 23.80 17.93
CA CYS A 161 -16.03 25.23 17.89
C CYS A 161 -17.54 25.50 17.88
N GLY A 162 -18.09 26.13 18.91
CA GLY A 162 -19.54 26.39 19.01
C GLY A 162 -20.13 27.30 17.94
N ARG A 163 -19.31 27.87 17.05
CA ARG A 163 -19.77 28.67 15.90
C ARG A 163 -19.91 27.85 14.62
N CYS A 164 -18.88 27.09 14.27
CA CYS A 164 -18.82 26.38 12.99
C CYS A 164 -18.96 24.87 13.10
N GLU A 165 -18.79 24.31 14.31
CA GLU A 165 -18.78 22.87 14.62
C GLU A 165 -17.80 22.01 13.81
N LYS A 166 -16.88 22.63 13.06
CA LYS A 166 -15.94 21.95 12.16
C LYS A 166 -14.58 21.68 12.78
N SER A 167 -14.05 22.62 13.57
CA SER A 167 -12.74 22.48 14.22
C SER A 167 -12.88 22.03 15.67
N SER A 168 -11.92 21.23 16.16
CA SER A 168 -11.95 20.66 17.50
C SER A 168 -10.75 21.05 18.36
N TYR A 169 -10.97 21.27 19.65
CA TYR A 169 -9.96 21.75 20.59
C TYR A 169 -10.07 21.02 21.93
N CYS A 170 -8.94 20.63 22.53
CA CYS A 170 -8.94 19.98 23.85
C CYS A 170 -9.16 20.98 25.01
N SER A 171 -9.06 22.28 24.75
CA SER A 171 -9.28 23.33 25.75
C SER A 171 -9.59 24.67 25.09
N ARG A 172 -10.15 25.60 25.88
CA ARG A 172 -10.37 26.99 25.45
C ARG A 172 -9.05 27.70 25.10
N GLY A 173 -7.97 27.39 25.83
CA GLY A 173 -6.63 27.93 25.53
C GLY A 173 -6.15 27.53 24.13
N CYS A 174 -6.34 26.27 23.73
CA CYS A 174 -6.01 25.82 22.38
C CYS A 174 -6.85 26.56 21.31
N GLN A 175 -8.16 26.71 21.53
CA GLN A 175 -9.00 27.46 20.62
C GLN A 175 -8.53 28.92 20.42
N ILE A 176 -8.11 29.60 21.50
CA ILE A 176 -7.61 30.98 21.45
C ILE A 176 -6.28 31.05 20.69
N LEU A 177 -5.36 30.12 20.96
CA LEU A 177 -4.07 30.05 20.26
C LEU A 177 -4.23 29.85 18.74
N HIS A 178 -5.19 29.00 18.33
CA HIS A 178 -5.47 28.76 16.92
C HIS A 178 -6.35 29.84 16.28
N TRP A 179 -6.95 30.75 17.06
CA TRP A 179 -7.99 31.67 16.59
C TRP A 179 -7.56 32.55 15.42
N ALA A 180 -6.31 33.03 15.40
CA ALA A 180 -5.80 33.89 14.34
C ALA A 180 -5.90 33.25 12.94
N ILE A 181 -5.77 31.93 12.88
CA ILE A 181 -5.88 31.12 11.65
C ILE A 181 -7.34 30.73 11.45
N HIS A 182 -7.95 30.11 12.47
CA HIS A 182 -9.30 29.57 12.39
C HIS A 182 -10.37 30.61 12.02
N LYS A 183 -10.24 31.86 12.48
CA LYS A 183 -11.25 32.90 12.23
C LYS A 183 -11.53 33.16 10.75
N LYS A 184 -10.56 32.88 9.86
CA LYS A 184 -10.68 33.08 8.40
C LYS A 184 -11.66 32.09 7.76
N GLU A 185 -11.80 30.91 8.36
CA GLU A 185 -12.60 29.79 7.87
C GLU A 185 -13.81 29.48 8.76
N CYS A 186 -13.90 30.12 9.94
CA CYS A 186 -14.97 29.93 10.90
C CYS A 186 -16.29 30.55 10.43
N LYS A 187 -17.08 29.74 9.70
CA LYS A 187 -18.43 30.09 9.22
C LYS A 187 -19.49 29.48 10.10
N GLU A 188 -20.51 30.25 10.42
CA GLU A 188 -21.64 29.80 11.23
C GLU A 188 -22.39 28.67 10.51
N VAL A 189 -22.67 27.59 11.23
CA VAL A 189 -23.56 26.55 10.74
C VAL A 189 -25.00 27.02 10.91
N PRO A 190 -25.87 26.86 9.90
CA PRO A 190 -27.29 27.15 10.06
C PRO A 190 -27.83 26.29 11.20
N LYS A 191 -28.39 26.92 12.23
CA LYS A 191 -29.10 26.19 13.29
C LYS A 191 -30.31 25.52 12.65
N VAL A 192 -30.19 24.25 12.32
CA VAL A 192 -31.36 23.41 12.09
C VAL A 192 -32.09 23.41 13.42
N LYS A 193 -33.30 23.98 13.44
CA LYS A 193 -34.20 23.85 14.59
C LYS A 193 -34.49 22.35 14.70
N THR A 194 -33.74 21.66 15.54
CA THR A 194 -34.17 20.37 16.06
C THR A 194 -35.46 20.66 16.80
N ALA A 195 -36.58 20.25 16.20
CA ALA A 195 -37.86 20.24 16.87
C ALA A 195 -37.66 19.49 18.19
N GLU A 196 -37.85 20.24 19.26
CA GLU A 196 -38.06 19.73 20.60
C GLU A 196 -39.24 18.75 20.52
N THR A 197 -38.97 17.47 20.70
CA THR A 197 -39.99 16.56 21.26
C THR A 197 -39.65 16.42 22.73
N GLU A 198 -40.01 17.44 23.50
CA GLU A 198 -40.40 17.27 24.89
C GLU A 198 -41.91 17.49 24.98
N THR A 199 -42.53 16.63 25.80
CA THR A 199 -43.86 16.66 26.42
C THR A 199 -44.73 15.46 26.06
N GLU A 200 -45.35 14.73 26.99
CA GLU A 200 -45.31 14.68 28.46
C GLU A 200 -46.21 13.49 28.87
N ASN A 201 -45.92 12.93 30.04
CA ASN A 201 -46.76 12.12 30.95
C ASN A 201 -48.29 12.05 30.68
N SER A 202 -48.91 10.91 30.99
CA SER A 202 -49.74 10.79 32.22
C SER A 202 -50.35 9.40 32.46
N VAL A 203 -50.41 9.07 33.76
CA VAL A 203 -51.14 8.00 34.49
C VAL A 203 -50.52 6.60 34.52
#